data_AF-A0A518RF43-F1
#
_entry.id   AF-A0A518RF43-F1
#
_cell.length_a   1.000
_cell.length_b   1.000
_cell.length_c   1.000
_cell.angle_alpha   90.00
_cell.angle_beta   90.00
_cell.angle_gamma   90.00
#
_symmetry.space_group_name_H-M   'P 1'
#
loop_
_entity.id
_entity.type
_entity.pdbx_description
1 polymer ?
#
loop_
_entity_poly.entity_id
_entity_poly.type
_entity_poly.pdbx_seq_one_letter_code
_entity_poly.pdbx_strand_id
1 'polypeptide(L)'
;MATPIPLMIAEPVAMAIAAFDSDGDGLVTRAEFDAGVARSFQASSKGEASVGYIGFGDWSERWLGNRNALPSPFEVDQDGDNRITLAELQARFALFFSRFDADKDGVLRRSELLTVRPVAQPGGRPGEGENRRPQRRR
;
A
#
# COMPACT_ATOMS: atom_id res chain seq x y z
N MET A 1 18.65 -30.95 0.86
CA MET A 1 18.84 -29.62 0.24
C MET A 1 18.07 -28.62 1.09
N ALA A 2 18.66 -27.47 1.47
CA ALA A 2 17.96 -26.47 2.26
C ALA A 2 17.00 -25.68 1.37
N THR A 3 15.72 -25.58 1.76
CA THR A 3 14.74 -24.73 1.08
C THR A 3 15.12 -23.27 1.31
N PRO A 4 15.22 -22.43 0.27
CA PRO A 4 15.54 -21.01 0.46
C PRO A 4 14.46 -20.34 1.31
N ILE A 5 14.87 -19.59 2.33
CA ILE A 5 13.95 -18.81 3.16
C ILE A 5 13.37 -17.70 2.26
N PRO A 6 12.04 -17.60 2.13
CA PRO A 6 11.43 -16.57 1.29
C PRO A 6 11.65 -15.17 1.87
N LEU A 7 11.79 -14.18 0.99
CA LEU A 7 11.85 -12.78 1.41
C LEU A 7 10.43 -12.30 1.75
N MET A 8 10.24 -11.80 2.97
CA MET A 8 9.00 -11.12 3.38
C MET A 8 9.22 -9.62 3.30
N ILE A 9 8.30 -8.91 2.65
CA ILE A 9 8.36 -7.47 2.44
C ILE A 9 7.04 -6.86 2.89
N ALA A 10 7.11 -5.79 3.68
CA ALA A 10 5.95 -4.93 3.92
C ALA A 10 5.95 -3.78 2.91
N GLU A 11 4.81 -3.53 2.27
CA GLU A 11 4.62 -2.34 1.45
C GLU A 11 4.58 -1.07 2.32
N PRO A 12 4.94 0.12 1.80
CA PRO A 12 4.84 1.37 2.55
C PRO A 12 3.50 1.60 3.25
N VAL A 13 2.40 1.34 2.53
CA VAL A 13 1.04 1.46 3.09
C VAL A 13 0.78 0.42 4.19
N ALA A 14 1.32 -0.80 4.04
CA ALA A 14 1.18 -1.85 5.05
C ALA A 14 1.92 -1.47 6.35
N MET A 15 3.11 -0.89 6.22
CA MET A 15 3.88 -0.35 7.35
C MET A 15 3.14 0.78 8.05
N ALA A 16 2.52 1.70 7.30
CA ALA A 16 1.72 2.78 7.86
C ALA A 16 0.51 2.24 8.63
N ILE A 17 -0.21 1.28 8.05
CA ILE A 17 -1.38 0.63 8.67
C ILE A 17 -0.96 -0.09 9.96
N ALA A 18 0.17 -0.81 9.96
CA ALA A 18 0.67 -1.50 11.15
C ALA A 18 0.96 -0.55 12.32
N ALA A 19 1.20 0.74 12.06
CA ALA A 19 1.40 1.76 13.07
C ALA A 19 0.09 2.38 13.61
N PHE A 20 -1.07 1.92 13.12
CA PHE A 20 -2.38 2.37 13.60
C PHE A 20 -2.89 1.57 14.81
N ASP A 21 -2.29 0.41 15.08
CA ASP A 21 -2.43 -0.38 16.31
C ASP A 21 -2.17 0.50 17.54
N SER A 22 -3.26 0.87 18.23
CA SER A 22 -3.26 1.94 19.22
C SER A 22 -3.18 1.41 20.65
N ASP A 23 -3.71 0.22 20.89
CA ASP A 23 -3.63 -0.47 22.17
C ASP A 23 -2.43 -1.42 22.27
N GLY A 24 -1.76 -1.70 21.16
CA GLY A 24 -0.53 -2.48 21.11
C GLY A 24 -0.76 -3.99 21.14
N ASP A 25 -1.96 -4.46 20.79
CA ASP A 25 -2.29 -5.88 20.81
C ASP A 25 -1.75 -6.66 19.59
N GLY A 26 -1.19 -5.95 18.61
CA GLY A 26 -0.60 -6.51 17.41
C GLY A 26 -1.59 -6.66 16.25
N LEU A 27 -2.85 -6.30 16.45
CA LEU A 27 -3.91 -6.25 15.45
C LEU A 27 -4.21 -4.79 15.09
N VAL A 28 -4.84 -4.59 13.93
CA VAL A 28 -5.40 -3.29 13.58
C VAL A 28 -6.88 -3.50 13.31
N THR A 29 -7.70 -3.07 14.26
CA THR A 29 -9.16 -3.10 14.09
C THR A 29 -9.61 -2.03 13.10
N ARG A 30 -10.86 -2.15 12.61
CA ARG A 30 -11.42 -1.11 11.74
C ARG A 30 -11.46 0.28 12.39
N ALA A 31 -11.75 0.35 13.69
CA ALA A 31 -11.80 1.61 14.42
C ALA A 31 -10.41 2.28 14.50
N GLU A 32 -9.39 1.49 14.78
CA GLU A 32 -8.00 1.97 14.83
C GLU A 32 -7.48 2.38 13.46
N PHE A 33 -7.82 1.60 12.44
CA PHE A 33 -7.52 1.92 11.05
C PHE A 33 -8.08 3.29 10.67
N ASP A 34 -9.39 3.51 10.86
CA ASP A 34 -10.06 4.75 10.48
C ASP A 34 -9.51 5.94 11.30
N ALA A 35 -9.26 5.74 12.60
CA ALA A 35 -8.65 6.74 13.46
C ALA A 35 -7.20 7.07 13.04
N GLY A 36 -6.45 6.06 12.61
CA GLY A 36 -5.09 6.20 12.11
C GLY A 36 -4.99 7.02 10.84
N VAL A 37 -5.87 6.73 9.87
CA VAL A 37 -5.98 7.53 8.64
C VAL A 37 -6.32 8.98 8.98
N ALA A 38 -7.34 9.20 9.82
CA ALA A 38 -7.75 10.56 10.22
C ALA A 38 -6.62 11.33 10.93
N ARG A 39 -5.93 10.69 11.88
CA ARG A 39 -4.77 11.27 12.57
C ARG A 39 -3.66 11.63 11.60
N SER A 40 -3.36 10.75 10.64
CA SER A 40 -2.30 10.97 9.66
C SER A 40 -2.59 12.19 8.78
N PHE A 41 -3.84 12.34 8.36
CA PHE A 41 -4.31 13.45 7.54
C PHE A 41 -4.25 14.77 8.31
N GLN A 42 -4.81 14.81 9.52
CA GLN A 42 -4.82 16.01 10.37
C GLN A 42 -3.41 16.54 10.65
N ALA A 43 -2.43 15.64 10.85
CA ALA A 43 -1.04 16.01 11.05
C ALA A 43 -0.40 16.72 9.84
N SER A 44 -0.94 16.51 8.63
CA SER A 44 -0.44 17.11 7.38
C SER A 44 -1.32 18.25 6.88
N SER A 45 -2.63 18.25 7.15
CA SER A 45 -3.54 19.30 6.70
C SER A 45 -3.42 20.59 7.50
N LYS A 46 -2.77 20.56 8.68
CA LYS A 46 -2.55 21.73 9.55
C LYS A 46 -3.85 22.49 9.86
N GLY A 47 -4.98 21.78 9.94
CA GLY A 47 -6.30 22.35 10.21
C GLY A 47 -7.10 22.73 8.96
N GLU A 48 -6.56 22.57 7.75
CA GLU A 48 -7.31 22.69 6.51
C GLU A 48 -8.19 21.45 6.26
N ALA A 49 -9.30 21.67 5.52
CA ALA A 49 -10.24 20.61 5.15
C ALA A 49 -9.71 19.68 4.04
N SER A 50 -8.80 20.16 3.20
CA SER A 50 -8.13 19.38 2.16
C SER A 50 -6.66 19.80 2.02
N VAL A 51 -5.85 18.96 1.39
CA VAL A 51 -4.45 19.26 1.05
C VAL A 51 -4.24 19.22 -0.46
N GLY A 52 -3.48 20.16 -1.02
CA GLY A 52 -3.04 20.06 -2.40
C GLY A 52 -1.97 18.96 -2.58
N TYR A 53 -1.63 18.63 -3.83
CA TYR A 53 -0.73 17.51 -4.14
C TYR A 53 0.69 17.64 -3.54
N ILE A 54 1.21 18.86 -3.39
CA ILE A 54 2.50 19.07 -2.70
C ILE A 54 2.39 18.66 -1.23
N GLY A 55 1.32 19.09 -0.55
CA GLY A 55 1.05 18.70 0.83
C GLY A 55 0.77 17.21 0.98
N PHE A 56 0.12 16.59 -0.01
CA PHE A 56 -0.03 15.14 -0.07
C PHE A 56 1.32 14.43 -0.22
N GLY A 57 2.24 14.97 -1.04
CA GLY A 57 3.61 14.45 -1.15
C GLY A 57 4.34 14.46 0.18
N ASP A 58 4.24 15.55 0.94
CA ASP A 58 4.81 15.63 2.30
C ASP A 58 4.15 14.65 3.28
N TRP A 59 2.83 14.43 3.14
CA TRP A 59 2.13 13.37 3.87
C TRP A 59 2.67 11.99 3.50
N SER A 60 2.89 11.68 2.23
CA SER A 60 3.45 10.40 1.77
C SER A 60 4.89 10.19 2.25
N GLU A 61 5.73 11.23 2.23
CA GLU A 61 7.08 11.14 2.80
C GLU A 61 7.04 10.81 4.29
N ARG A 62 6.16 11.46 5.04
CA ARG A 62 6.06 11.28 6.50
C ARG A 62 5.49 9.92 6.89
N TRP A 63 4.41 9.49 6.24
CA TRP A 63 3.64 8.32 6.68
C TRP A 63 3.95 7.05 5.88
N LEU A 64 4.41 7.19 4.63
CA LEU A 64 4.79 6.07 3.76
C LEU A 64 6.32 6.00 3.53
N GLY A 65 7.08 6.96 4.05
CA GLY A 65 8.55 6.99 3.95
C GLY A 65 9.08 7.40 2.58
N ASN A 66 8.23 7.73 1.61
CA ASN A 66 8.64 8.20 0.29
C ASN A 66 7.53 9.03 -0.38
N ARG A 67 7.87 10.17 -0.98
CA ARG A 67 6.91 11.03 -1.72
C ARG A 67 6.21 10.29 -2.88
N ASN A 68 6.89 9.32 -3.48
CA ASN A 68 6.40 8.52 -4.61
C ASN A 68 5.84 7.16 -4.18
N ALA A 69 5.66 6.91 -2.88
CA ALA A 69 4.98 5.72 -2.41
C ALA A 69 3.52 5.72 -2.88
N LEU A 70 2.95 4.53 -3.07
CA LEU A 70 1.52 4.39 -3.34
C LEU A 70 0.73 4.40 -2.02
N PRO A 71 -0.48 4.98 -2.02
CA PRO A 71 -1.22 5.50 -3.18
C PRO A 71 -0.70 6.86 -3.69
N SER A 72 -0.80 7.06 -5.01
CA SER A 72 -0.48 8.38 -5.62
C SER A 72 -1.63 9.37 -5.42
N PRO A 73 -1.40 10.69 -5.45
CA PRO A 73 -2.47 11.69 -5.28
C PRO A 73 -3.60 11.51 -6.30
N PHE A 74 -3.28 11.17 -7.56
CA PHE A 74 -4.28 10.91 -8.61
C PHE A 74 -5.17 9.68 -8.35
N GLU A 75 -4.71 8.74 -7.52
CA GLU A 75 -5.53 7.58 -7.12
C GLU A 75 -6.41 7.88 -5.91
N VAL A 76 -6.10 8.96 -5.18
CA VAL A 76 -6.82 9.36 -3.98
C VAL A 76 -7.86 10.42 -4.33
N ASP A 77 -7.49 11.40 -5.15
CA ASP A 77 -8.35 12.46 -5.69
C ASP A 77 -9.44 11.85 -6.59
N GLN A 78 -10.65 11.70 -6.05
CA GLN A 78 -11.74 11.00 -6.75
C GLN A 78 -12.58 11.96 -7.58
N ASP A 79 -12.71 13.21 -7.15
CA ASP A 79 -13.53 14.21 -7.82
C ASP A 79 -12.74 15.08 -8.81
N GLY A 80 -11.41 15.01 -8.79
CA GLY A 80 -10.53 15.68 -9.74
C GLY A 80 -10.35 17.16 -9.45
N ASP A 81 -10.56 17.61 -8.21
CA ASP A 81 -10.40 19.01 -7.82
C ASP A 81 -8.94 19.42 -7.53
N ASN A 82 -8.00 18.50 -7.70
CA ASN A 82 -6.56 18.63 -7.43
C ASN A 82 -6.22 18.84 -5.94
N ARG A 83 -7.15 18.51 -5.05
CA ARG A 83 -6.95 18.47 -3.60
C ARG A 83 -7.40 17.11 -3.09
N ILE A 84 -6.94 16.80 -1.88
CA ILE A 84 -7.25 15.54 -1.19
C ILE A 84 -7.95 15.89 0.11
N THR A 85 -9.18 15.43 0.24
CA THR A 85 -9.94 15.48 1.49
C THR A 85 -9.67 14.26 2.37
N LEU A 86 -10.05 14.34 3.65
CA LEU A 86 -10.01 13.17 4.53
C LEU A 86 -10.90 12.04 4.01
N ALA A 87 -12.08 12.35 3.48
CA ALA A 87 -13.04 11.37 2.99
C ALA A 87 -12.48 10.54 1.83
N GLU A 88 -11.79 11.20 0.89
CA GLU A 88 -11.12 10.55 -0.23
C GLU A 88 -9.96 9.67 0.21
N LEU A 89 -9.14 10.16 1.15
CA LEU A 89 -8.06 9.36 1.72
C LEU A 89 -8.61 8.11 2.43
N GLN A 90 -9.67 8.26 3.21
CA GLN A 90 -10.35 7.13 3.86
C GLN A 90 -10.94 6.15 2.85
N ALA A 91 -11.57 6.64 1.78
CA ALA A 91 -12.10 5.80 0.72
C ALA A 91 -10.99 4.98 0.05
N ARG A 92 -9.84 5.60 -0.25
CA ARG A 92 -8.68 4.90 -0.81
C ARG A 92 -8.11 3.87 0.17
N PHE A 93 -8.00 4.23 1.44
CA PHE A 93 -7.48 3.33 2.47
C PHE A 93 -8.41 2.14 2.75
N ALA A 94 -9.73 2.31 2.66
CA ALA A 94 -10.68 1.21 2.79
C ALA A 94 -10.45 0.10 1.74
N LEU A 95 -9.97 0.46 0.54
CA LEU A 95 -9.58 -0.52 -0.48
C LEU A 95 -8.34 -1.32 -0.06
N PHE A 96 -7.37 -0.68 0.60
CA PHE A 96 -6.22 -1.39 1.15
C PHE A 96 -6.60 -2.31 2.30
N PHE A 97 -7.49 -1.87 3.19
CA PHE A 97 -8.01 -2.71 4.26
C PHE A 97 -8.59 -4.00 3.68
N SER A 98 -9.49 -3.87 2.70
CA SER A 98 -10.13 -5.01 2.04
C SER A 98 -9.16 -5.90 1.26
N ARG A 99 -8.04 -5.34 0.80
CA ARG A 99 -6.98 -6.12 0.12
C ARG A 99 -6.16 -6.94 1.10
N PHE A 100 -5.87 -6.38 2.27
CA PHE A 100 -5.03 -7.04 3.26
C PHE A 100 -5.81 -8.03 4.12
N ASP A 101 -7.07 -7.72 4.47
CA ASP A 101 -7.96 -8.59 5.25
C ASP A 101 -8.34 -9.84 4.44
N ALA A 102 -7.45 -10.83 4.48
CA ALA A 102 -7.46 -11.97 3.58
C ALA A 102 -8.46 -13.03 4.05
N ASP A 103 -8.59 -13.18 5.36
CA ASP A 103 -9.57 -14.07 5.98
C ASP A 103 -10.95 -13.41 6.19
N LYS A 104 -11.03 -12.08 6.02
CA LYS A 104 -12.26 -11.27 6.09
C LYS A 104 -12.88 -11.26 7.48
N ASP A 105 -12.05 -11.33 8.51
CA ASP A 105 -12.48 -11.25 9.90
C ASP A 105 -12.69 -9.80 10.39
N GLY A 106 -12.33 -8.81 9.56
CA GLY A 106 -12.52 -7.39 9.85
C GLY A 106 -11.46 -6.80 10.76
N VAL A 107 -10.34 -7.51 10.98
CA VAL A 107 -9.12 -6.99 11.62
C VAL A 107 -7.91 -7.32 10.74
N LEU A 108 -6.84 -6.51 10.83
CA LEU A 108 -5.61 -6.79 10.10
C LEU A 108 -4.55 -7.34 11.04
N ARG A 109 -4.05 -8.53 10.71
CA ARG A 109 -2.91 -9.16 11.39
C ARG A 109 -1.60 -8.74 10.73
N ARG A 110 -0.49 -8.78 11.48
CA ARG A 110 0.83 -8.47 10.90
C ARG A 110 1.20 -9.38 9.73
N SER A 111 0.79 -10.63 9.75
CA SER A 111 1.01 -11.58 8.64
C SER A 111 0.31 -11.16 7.35
N GLU A 112 -0.85 -10.51 7.45
CA GLU A 112 -1.63 -10.05 6.30
C GLU A 112 -1.06 -8.78 5.67
N LEU A 113 -0.28 -8.03 6.44
CA LEU A 113 0.45 -6.85 5.99
C LEU A 113 1.81 -7.19 5.33
N LEU A 114 2.14 -8.47 5.21
CA LEU A 114 3.39 -8.95 4.60
C LEU A 114 3.14 -9.59 3.24
N THR A 115 3.98 -9.22 2.27
CA THR A 115 4.03 -9.83 0.94
C THR A 115 5.22 -10.77 0.86
N VAL A 116 4.96 -12.03 0.50
CA VAL A 116 6.00 -13.04 0.27
C VAL A 116 6.51 -12.92 -1.16
N ARG A 117 7.80 -12.60 -1.33
CA ARG A 117 8.47 -12.64 -2.63
C ARG A 117 9.33 -13.90 -2.77
N PRO A 118 9.09 -14.73 -3.79
CA PRO A 118 10.01 -15.80 -4.13
C PRO A 118 11.37 -15.19 -4.44
N VAL A 119 12.43 -15.70 -3.80
CA VAL A 119 13.79 -15.33 -4.16
C VAL A 119 14.05 -15.90 -5.56
N ALA A 120 14.29 -15.04 -6.54
CA ALA A 120 14.67 -15.47 -7.88
C ALA A 120 15.98 -16.28 -7.77
N GLN A 121 15.94 -17.53 -8.22
CA GLN A 121 17.12 -18.39 -8.22
C GLN A 121 18.16 -17.78 -9.19
N PRO A 122 19.43 -17.58 -8.77
CA PRO A 122 20.44 -17.03 -9.67
C PRO A 122 20.63 -17.98 -10.87
N GLY A 123 20.12 -17.59 -12.05
CA GLY A 123 20.24 -18.39 -13.28
C GLY A 123 19.03 -18.38 -14.22
N GLY A 124 17.85 -17.92 -13.79
CA GLY A 124 16.68 -17.80 -14.67
C GLY A 124 16.74 -16.54 -15.54
N ARG A 125 17.27 -16.64 -16.76
CA ARG A 125 17.17 -15.57 -17.77
C ARG A 125 15.68 -15.30 -18.11
N PRO A 126 15.17 -14.07 -18.04
CA PRO A 126 13.87 -13.73 -18.58
C PRO A 126 13.94 -13.66 -20.11
N GLY A 127 13.16 -14.48 -20.82
CA GLY A 127 12.76 -14.17 -22.20
C GLY A 127 13.31 -15.02 -23.35
N GLU A 128 13.70 -16.29 -23.14
CA GLU A 128 13.96 -17.23 -24.25
C GLU A 128 12.82 -18.24 -24.38
N GLY A 129 11.69 -17.78 -24.92
CA GLY A 129 10.55 -18.62 -25.19
C GLY A 129 9.43 -17.80 -25.79
N GLU A 130 9.55 -17.48 -27.08
CA GLU A 130 8.47 -17.39 -28.08
C GLU A 130 8.79 -16.36 -29.19
N ASN A 131 9.84 -16.64 -29.95
CA ASN A 131 10.03 -16.04 -31.28
C ASN A 131 10.38 -17.11 -32.32
N ARG A 132 9.50 -18.11 -32.49
CA ARG A 132 9.53 -19.01 -33.63
C ARG A 132 8.38 -18.67 -34.58
N ARG A 133 8.60 -17.66 -35.42
CA ARG A 133 7.86 -17.53 -36.69
C ARG A 133 8.13 -18.78 -37.53
N PRO A 134 7.12 -19.51 -38.03
CA PRO A 134 7.34 -20.42 -39.14
C PRO A 134 7.31 -19.62 -40.44
N GLN A 135 8.48 -19.50 -41.06
CA GLN A 135 8.64 -19.05 -42.44
C GLN A 135 7.98 -20.09 -43.35
N ARG A 136 6.75 -19.83 -43.82
CA ARG A 136 6.16 -20.62 -44.91
C ARG A 136 6.67 -20.06 -46.23
N ARG A 137 7.71 -20.71 -46.75
CA ARG A 137 7.99 -20.75 -48.19
C ARG A 137 6.85 -21.52 -48.89
N ARG A 138 6.15 -20.88 -49.80
CA ARG A 138 5.77 -21.38 -51.14
C ARG A 138 5.01 -20.30 -51.89
#